data_AF-A0A351DSI0-F1
#
_entry.id   AF-A0A351DSI0-F1
#
_cell.length_a   1.000
_cell.length_b   1.000
_cell.length_c   1.000
_cell.angle_alpha   90.00
_cell.angle_beta   90.00
_cell.angle_gamma   90.00
#
_symmetry.space_group_name_H-M   'P 1'
#
loop_
_entity.id
_entity.type
_entity.pdbx_description
1 polymer ?
#
loop_
_entity_poly.entity_id
_entity_poly.type
_entity_poly.pdbx_seq_one_letter_code
_entity_poly.pdbx_strand_id
1 'polypeptide(L)' 'MNPWIVEITRGDCVESTSIGHGVVLSANGQPLLSFGDLHRETFPRSAAKWIQGLELVLSGAADA' A
#
# COMPACT_ATOMS: atom_id res chain seq x y z
N MET A 1 17.89 -1.01 -2.15
CA MET A 1 17.43 -0.68 -3.52
C MET A 1 16.86 0.73 -3.45
N ASN A 2 17.20 1.62 -4.38
CA ASN A 2 16.75 3.02 -4.34
C ASN A 2 15.22 3.10 -4.15
N PRO A 3 14.71 3.99 -3.28
CA PRO A 3 13.29 4.25 -3.23
C PRO A 3 12.79 4.63 -4.61
N TRP A 4 11.59 4.18 -4.96
CA TRP A 4 10.97 4.63 -6.20
C TRP A 4 10.48 6.05 -6.01
N ILE A 5 10.82 6.88 -6.99
CA ILE A 5 10.31 8.24 -7.07
C ILE A 5 9.10 8.19 -7.99
N VAL A 6 7.95 8.56 -7.46
CA VAL A 6 6.71 8.67 -8.23
C VAL A 6 6.48 10.14 -8.52
N GLU A 7 6.50 10.49 -9.80
CA GLU A 7 6.16 11.83 -10.28
C GLU A 7 4.68 11.86 -10.65
N ILE A 8 3.98 12.89 -10.19
CA ILE A 8 2.60 13.18 -10.56
C ILE A 8 2.65 14.42 -11.46
N THR A 9 2.22 14.25 -12.70
CA THR A 9 2.29 15.29 -13.72
C THR A 9 0.93 15.92 -14.00
N ARG A 10 0.96 17.20 -14.38
CA ARG A 10 -0.17 17.93 -14.98
C ARG A 10 0.27 18.52 -16.31
N GLY A 11 -0.09 17.84 -17.39
CA GLY A 11 0.52 18.08 -18.69
C GLY A 11 2.01 17.77 -18.64
N ASP A 12 2.82 18.69 -19.17
CA ASP A 12 4.28 18.54 -19.23
C ASP A 12 5.00 18.94 -17.93
N CYS A 13 4.27 19.38 -16.91
CA CYS A 13 4.83 19.81 -15.62
C CYS A 13 4.72 18.69 -14.57
N VAL A 14 5.82 18.43 -13.86
CA VAL A 14 5.79 17.61 -12.62
C VAL A 14 5.23 18.48 -11.51
N GLU A 15 3.98 18.21 -11.12
CA GLU A 15 3.29 18.97 -10.08
C GLU A 15 3.71 18.52 -8.68
N SER A 16 3.98 17.23 -8.50
CA SER A 16 4.50 16.71 -7.24
C SER A 16 5.31 15.44 -7.41
N THR A 17 6.14 15.17 -6.41
CA THR A 17 7.01 14.01 -6.36
C THR A 17 6.85 13.33 -5.01
N SER A 18 6.76 12.00 -5.00
CA SER A 18 6.61 11.19 -3.80
C SER A 18 7.63 10.06 -3.75
N ILE A 19 8.14 9.78 -2.55
CA ILE A 19 9.01 8.64 -2.31
C ILE A 19 8.16 7.44 -1.91
N GLY A 20 8.26 6.35 -2.67
CA GLY A 20 7.58 5.09 -2.41
C GLY A 20 8.51 4.04 -1.79
N HIS A 21 7.92 3.24 -0.91
CA HIS A 21 8.49 2.00 -0.39
C HIS A 21 7.47 0.88 -0.61
N GLY A 22 7.90 -0.31 -1.00
CA GLY A 22 6.95 -1.37 -1.33
C GLY A 22 7.59 -2.73 -1.62
N VAL A 23 6.74 -3.76 -1.54
CA VAL A 23 7.11 -5.15 -1.78
C VAL A 23 5.99 -5.86 -2.54
N VAL A 24 6.36 -6.75 -3.46
CA VAL A 24 5.48 -7.74 -4.09
C VAL A 24 5.89 -9.10 -3.56
N LEU A 25 4.94 -9.84 -2.98
CA LEU A 25 5.17 -11.17 -2.45
C LEU A 25 4.49 -12.21 -3.34
N SER A 26 5.12 -13.38 -3.49
CA SER A 26 4.46 -14.58 -3.99
C SER A 26 3.45 -15.13 -2.97
N ALA A 27 2.60 -16.07 -3.39
CA ALA A 27 1.65 -16.74 -2.50
C ALA A 27 2.31 -17.45 -1.30
N ASN A 28 3.58 -17.85 -1.43
CA ASN A 28 4.37 -18.48 -0.35
C ASN A 28 5.10 -17.45 0.53
N GLY A 29 4.81 -16.16 0.37
CA GLY A 29 5.44 -15.07 1.13
C GLY A 29 6.84 -14.68 0.65
N GLN A 30 7.35 -15.26 -0.45
CA GLN A 30 8.67 -14.89 -0.97
C GLN A 30 8.62 -13.56 -1.72
N PRO A 31 9.54 -12.60 -1.46
CA PRO A 31 9.61 -11.36 -2.21
C PRO A 31 9.98 -11.58 -3.68
N LEU A 32 9.14 -11.06 -4.57
CA LEU A 32 9.36 -11.02 -6.03
C LEU A 32 9.92 -9.67 -6.47
N LEU A 33 9.58 -8.60 -5.75
CA LEU A 33 10.07 -7.23 -5.95
C LEU A 33 10.09 -6.52 -4.60
N SER A 34 11.12 -5.72 -4.33
CA SER A 34 11.18 -4.87 -3.14
C SER A 34 11.94 -3.59 -3.44
N PHE A 35 11.43 -2.44 -3.01
CA PHE A 35 12.08 -1.15 -3.19
C PHE A 35 11.90 -0.24 -1.97
N GLY A 36 12.84 0.68 -1.78
CA GLY A 36 12.85 1.58 -0.63
C GLY A 36 13.22 0.87 0.68
N ASP A 37 12.47 1.19 1.75
CA ASP A 37 12.69 0.72 3.11
C ASP A 37 11.45 -0.05 3.56
N LEU A 38 11.57 -1.38 3.60
CA LEU A 38 10.47 -2.26 3.97
C LEU A 38 10.15 -2.26 5.47
N HIS A 39 11.06 -1.72 6.29
CA HIS A 39 10.92 -1.68 7.75
C HIS A 39 10.43 -0.33 8.24
N ARG A 40 10.12 0.60 7.32
CA ARG A 40 9.56 1.89 7.66
C ARG A 40 8.16 1.75 8.25
N GLU A 41 8.03 2.06 9.53
CA GLU A 41 6.73 2.11 10.20
C GLU A 41 5.89 3.30 9.71
N THR A 42 4.62 3.05 9.44
CA THR A 42 3.65 4.07 9.04
C THR A 42 2.27 3.74 9.63
N PHE A 43 1.45 4.76 9.85
CA PHE A 43 0.06 4.53 10.20
C PHE A 43 -0.69 3.94 9.00
N PRO A 44 -1.43 2.83 9.14
CA PRO A 44 -2.08 2.17 8.00
C PRO A 44 -3.25 2.97 7.41
N ARG A 45 -3.77 3.99 8.13
CA ARG A 45 -4.90 4.83 7.68
C ARG A 45 -6.06 3.95 7.16
N SER A 46 -6.68 4.35 6.05
CA SER A 46 -7.76 3.58 5.42
C SER A 46 -7.33 2.19 4.90
N ALA A 47 -6.04 1.87 4.80
CA ALA A 47 -5.60 0.53 4.40
C ALA A 47 -5.92 -0.54 5.46
N ALA A 48 -6.18 -0.16 6.71
CA ALA A 48 -6.62 -1.09 7.76
C ALA A 48 -8.10 -1.48 7.69
N LYS A 49 -8.87 -0.93 6.73
CA LYS A 49 -10.33 -1.16 6.63
C LYS A 49 -10.71 -2.62 6.49
N TRP A 50 -9.89 -3.45 5.86
CA TRP A 50 -10.19 -4.88 5.71
C TRP A 50 -10.19 -5.61 7.07
N ILE A 51 -9.33 -5.20 8.01
CA ILE A 51 -9.35 -5.73 9.39
C ILE A 51 -10.59 -5.21 10.13
N GLN A 52 -10.85 -3.90 10.02
CA GLN A 52 -12.01 -3.27 10.68
C GLN A 52 -13.35 -3.84 10.20
N GLY A 53 -13.44 -4.18 8.91
CA GLY A 53 -14.62 -4.74 8.27
C GLY A 53 -14.78 -6.25 8.45
N LEU A 54 -13.76 -6.96 8.96
CA LEU A 54 -13.82 -8.42 9.08
C LEU A 54 -14.99 -8.85 9.97
N GLU A 55 -15.12 -8.26 11.16
CA GLU A 55 -16.21 -8.56 12.09
C GLU A 55 -17.59 -8.14 11.54
N LEU A 56 -17.66 -7.05 10.78
CA LEU A 56 -18.90 -6.61 10.12
C LEU A 56 -19.38 -7.68 9.13
N VAL A 57 -18.48 -8.23 8.33
CA VAL A 57 -18.82 -9.29 7.36
C VAL A 57 -19.13 -10.60 8.10
N LEU A 58 -18.31 -10.99 9.09
CA LEU A 58 -18.52 -12.21 9.86
C LEU A 58 -19.84 -12.24 10.62
N SER A 59 -20.32 -11.09 11.08
CA SER A 59 -21.62 -10.97 11.76
C SER A 59 -22.83 -11.04 10.80
N GLY A 60 -22.61 -11.07 9.48
CA GLY A 60 -23.68 -11.04 8.47
C GLY A 60 -24.30 -9.65 8.26
N ALA A 61 -23.80 -8.62 8.95
CA ALA A 61 -24.33 -7.26 8.85
C ALA A 61 -24.11 -6.63 7.47
N ALA A 62 -23.20 -7.17 6.66
CA ALA A 62 -22.98 -6.72 5.29
C ALA A 62 -24.05 -7.20 4.30
N ASP A 63 -24.77 -8.28 4.63
CA ASP A 63 -25.78 -8.91 3.77
C ASP A 63 -27.22 -8.54 4.16
N ALA A 64 -27.39 -7.79 5.26
CA ALA A 64 -28.67 -7.39 5.83
C ALA A 64 -29.28 -6.13 5.18
#